data_AF-A0A9P9PA26-F1
#
_entry.id   AF-A0A9P9PA26-F1
#
_cell.length_a   1.000
_cell.length_b   1.000
_cell.length_c   1.000
_cell.angle_alpha   90.00
_cell.angle_beta   90.00
_cell.angle_gamma   90.00
#
_symmetry.space_group_name_H-M   'P 1'
#
loop_
_entity.id
_entity.type
_entity.pdbx_description
1 polymer ?
#
loop_
_entity_poly.entity_id
_entity_poly.type
_entity_poly.pdbx_seq_one_letter_code
_entity_poly.pdbx_strand_id
1 'polypeptide(L)'
;MPTIQRLEIRDENYKKPCSQGVYNFRLLIENDEALVQNMVLPMLWEEARIESLGEPPVQLLTELPIAIHQAGLSIQSLSITLTPPASFTALVSDAKGLSDLSAAMQRLEEFKLYIRCRKEQPGFFSTRELEGLQPLGQYLSAMLETNSLREISLDFEAFFNDGDPVPPSFSFRTLPPSRLWKNLQSFYISEAPLHFNEVAEFLETLDHPLPSLIWNATRLLGGTWADMLDLLRAHLSKASRPAHFHLPDPSGAE
;
A
#
# COMPACT_ATOMS: atom_id res chain seq x y z
N MET A 1 9.37 24.67 -10.84
CA MET A 1 9.92 23.34 -10.52
C MET A 1 9.35 22.34 -11.52
N PRO A 2 10.18 21.73 -12.38
CA PRO A 2 9.76 20.67 -13.29
C PRO A 2 9.09 19.52 -12.53
N THR A 3 8.13 18.84 -13.16
CA THR A 3 7.25 17.87 -12.49
C THR A 3 7.25 16.55 -13.23
N ILE A 4 7.55 15.48 -12.51
CA ILE A 4 7.35 14.10 -12.94
C ILE A 4 5.87 13.80 -12.79
N GLN A 5 5.19 13.57 -13.91
CA GLN A 5 3.77 13.27 -13.90
C GLN A 5 3.47 11.97 -13.16
N ARG A 6 4.33 10.95 -13.33
CA ARG A 6 4.13 9.62 -12.77
C ARG A 6 5.45 8.91 -12.50
N LEU A 7 5.60 8.37 -11.30
CA LEU A 7 6.66 7.45 -10.91
C LEU A 7 6.04 6.11 -10.51
N GLU A 8 6.58 5.02 -11.06
CA GLU A 8 6.16 3.66 -10.71
C GLU A 8 7.33 2.86 -10.18
N ILE A 9 7.13 2.18 -9.07
CA ILE A 9 8.07 1.23 -8.48
C ILE A 9 7.35 -0.11 -8.40
N ARG A 10 7.88 -1.13 -9.08
CA ARG A 10 7.28 -2.46 -9.11
C ARG A 10 8.33 -3.56 -9.01
N ASP A 11 7.99 -4.62 -8.29
CA ASP A 11 8.70 -5.91 -8.43
C ASP A 11 7.85 -6.92 -9.24
N GLU A 12 6.53 -6.75 -9.29
CA GLU A 12 5.56 -7.73 -9.82
C GLU A 12 5.49 -7.87 -11.35
N ASN A 13 6.28 -7.13 -12.14
CA ASN A 13 6.01 -6.95 -13.56
C ASN A 13 6.96 -7.65 -14.53
N TYR A 14 7.82 -8.54 -14.06
CA TYR A 14 8.46 -9.45 -14.99
C TYR A 14 7.50 -10.59 -15.29
N LYS A 15 6.99 -10.62 -16.53
CA LYS A 15 6.49 -11.85 -17.15
C LYS A 15 7.66 -12.85 -17.11
N LYS A 16 7.90 -13.48 -15.97
CA LYS A 16 8.56 -14.77 -15.97
C LYS A 16 7.68 -15.63 -16.88
N PRO A 17 8.23 -16.27 -17.93
CA PRO A 17 7.51 -17.28 -18.69
C PRO A 17 6.86 -18.39 -17.81
N CYS A 18 7.15 -18.40 -16.50
CA CYS A 18 6.69 -19.33 -15.47
C CYS A 18 5.16 -19.52 -15.37
N SER A 19 4.32 -18.54 -15.75
CA SER A 19 2.87 -18.70 -15.61
C SER A 19 2.20 -19.47 -16.76
N GLN A 20 2.95 -19.96 -17.75
CA GLN A 20 2.40 -20.77 -18.86
C GLN A 20 3.07 -22.13 -19.08
N GLY A 21 3.97 -22.59 -18.22
CA GLY A 21 4.47 -23.95 -18.35
C GLY A 21 5.62 -24.23 -17.42
N VAL A 22 5.57 -25.41 -16.80
CA VAL A 22 6.70 -26.07 -16.16
C VAL A 22 7.93 -25.83 -17.03
N TYR A 23 8.90 -25.05 -16.55
CA TYR A 23 10.19 -24.98 -17.20
C TYR A 23 10.69 -26.41 -17.31
N ASN A 24 10.95 -26.86 -18.53
CA ASN A 24 11.74 -28.06 -18.71
C ASN A 24 13.16 -27.66 -18.32
N PHE A 25 13.50 -27.71 -17.03
CA PHE A 25 14.82 -27.34 -16.48
C PHE A 25 15.96 -27.98 -17.28
N ARG A 26 15.69 -29.12 -17.90
CA ARG A 26 16.56 -29.78 -18.85
C ARG A 26 16.98 -28.90 -20.05
N LEU A 27 16.05 -28.14 -20.64
CA LEU A 27 16.35 -27.21 -21.74
C LEU A 27 17.18 -25.99 -21.31
N LEU A 28 17.08 -25.57 -20.05
CA LEU A 28 17.91 -24.49 -19.50
C LEU A 28 19.34 -24.99 -19.22
N ILE A 29 19.49 -26.21 -18.68
CA ILE A 29 20.80 -26.80 -18.39
C ILE A 29 21.55 -27.15 -19.69
N GLU A 30 20.83 -27.47 -20.77
CA GLU A 30 21.40 -27.77 -22.09
C GLU A 30 21.73 -26.51 -22.91
N ASN A 31 21.42 -25.30 -22.41
CA ASN A 31 21.67 -24.02 -23.11
C ASN A 31 22.18 -22.94 -22.13
N ASP A 32 23.50 -22.78 -22.08
CA ASP A 32 24.20 -21.82 -21.21
C ASP A 32 23.71 -20.37 -21.37
N GLU A 33 23.38 -19.95 -22.60
CA GLU A 33 22.89 -18.59 -22.85
C GLU A 33 21.47 -18.40 -22.27
N ALA A 34 20.60 -19.38 -22.46
CA ALA A 34 19.27 -19.37 -21.86
C ALA A 34 19.33 -19.43 -20.32
N LEU A 35 20.29 -20.16 -19.77
CA LEU A 35 20.54 -20.23 -18.32
C LEU A 35 20.99 -18.86 -17.79
N VAL A 36 22.00 -18.23 -18.40
CA VAL A 36 22.49 -16.91 -17.98
C VAL A 36 21.37 -15.87 -18.10
N GLN A 37 20.62 -15.87 -19.21
CA GLN A 37 19.48 -14.98 -19.40
C GLN A 37 18.41 -15.18 -18.31
N ASN A 38 18.19 -16.41 -17.86
CA ASN A 38 17.25 -16.71 -16.78
C ASN A 38 17.76 -16.23 -15.41
N MET A 39 19.07 -16.40 -15.14
CA MET A 39 19.70 -16.00 -13.87
C MET A 39 19.76 -14.48 -13.67
N VAL A 40 19.68 -13.68 -14.73
CA VAL A 40 19.67 -12.20 -14.65
C VAL A 40 18.26 -11.60 -14.66
N LEU A 41 17.22 -12.43 -14.70
CA LEU A 41 15.85 -11.93 -14.66
C LEU A 41 15.54 -11.28 -13.30
N PRO A 42 14.83 -10.15 -13.28
CA PRO A 42 14.32 -9.58 -12.05
C PRO A 42 13.51 -10.61 -11.26
N MET A 43 13.73 -10.61 -9.95
CA MET A 43 13.10 -11.50 -8.99
C MET A 43 12.19 -10.67 -8.07
N LEU A 44 11.07 -11.26 -7.64
CA LEU A 44 10.20 -10.64 -6.64
C LEU A 44 10.96 -10.52 -5.30
N TRP A 45 10.61 -9.51 -4.50
CA TRP A 45 11.21 -9.36 -3.17
C TRP A 45 10.93 -10.58 -2.28
N GLU A 46 9.72 -11.12 -2.34
CA GLU A 46 9.31 -12.34 -1.66
C GLU A 46 10.11 -13.56 -2.14
N GLU A 47 10.34 -13.71 -3.45
CA GLU A 47 11.14 -14.82 -3.99
C GLU A 47 12.60 -14.72 -3.52
N ALA A 48 13.20 -13.53 -3.55
CA ALA A 48 14.57 -13.32 -3.09
C ALA A 48 14.71 -13.66 -1.60
N ARG A 49 13.70 -13.34 -0.79
CA ARG A 49 13.62 -13.72 0.63
C ARG A 49 13.51 -15.23 0.81
N ILE A 50 12.58 -15.89 0.11
CA ILE A 50 12.37 -17.34 0.18
C ILE A 50 13.65 -18.10 -0.17
N GLU A 51 14.35 -17.66 -1.21
CA GLU A 51 15.60 -18.27 -1.68
C GLU A 51 16.84 -17.78 -0.91
N SER A 52 16.67 -16.95 0.14
CA SER A 52 17.75 -16.41 0.98
C SER A 52 18.83 -15.66 0.17
N LEU A 53 18.43 -14.95 -0.89
CA LEU A 53 19.32 -14.20 -1.79
C LEU A 53 19.65 -12.78 -1.29
N GLY A 54 19.15 -12.43 -0.10
CA GLY A 54 19.35 -11.14 0.55
C GLY A 54 18.06 -10.35 0.70
N GLU A 55 18.14 -9.26 1.46
CA GLU A 55 17.00 -8.38 1.69
C GLU A 55 16.79 -7.43 0.51
N PRO A 56 15.53 -7.20 0.09
CA PRO A 56 15.23 -6.22 -0.93
C PRO A 56 15.62 -4.79 -0.47
N PRO A 57 15.92 -3.88 -1.41
CA PRO A 57 16.38 -2.53 -1.09
C PRO A 57 15.22 -1.59 -0.69
N VAL A 58 14.56 -1.90 0.43
CA VAL A 58 13.36 -1.19 0.92
C VAL A 58 13.63 0.31 1.14
N GLN A 59 14.85 0.70 1.56
CA GLN A 59 15.19 2.12 1.76
C GLN A 59 15.04 2.98 0.50
N LEU A 60 15.09 2.39 -0.71
CA LEU A 60 14.90 3.13 -1.96
C LEU A 60 13.52 3.77 -2.06
N LEU A 61 12.52 3.24 -1.35
CA LEU A 61 11.16 3.80 -1.31
C LEU A 61 11.12 5.16 -0.60
N THR A 62 12.12 5.47 0.23
CA THR A 62 12.31 6.77 0.89
C THR A 62 13.38 7.61 0.17
N GLU A 63 14.51 7.00 -0.19
CA GLU A 63 15.63 7.72 -0.81
C GLU A 63 15.31 8.29 -2.19
N LEU A 64 14.57 7.55 -3.04
CA LEU A 64 14.25 7.99 -4.40
C LEU A 64 13.39 9.26 -4.42
N PRO A 65 12.24 9.32 -3.72
CA PRO A 65 11.48 10.56 -3.56
C PRO A 65 12.33 11.77 -3.13
N ILE A 66 13.19 11.57 -2.13
CA ILE A 66 14.05 12.62 -1.57
C ILE A 66 15.08 13.09 -2.61
N ALA A 67 15.76 12.15 -3.27
CA ALA A 67 16.77 12.48 -4.28
C ALA A 67 16.17 13.22 -5.49
N ILE A 68 14.97 12.80 -5.94
CA ILE A 68 14.21 13.50 -6.99
C ILE A 68 13.89 14.94 -6.56
N HIS A 69 13.45 15.12 -5.31
CA HIS A 69 13.17 16.44 -4.78
C HIS A 69 14.41 17.33 -4.71
N GLN A 70 15.53 16.80 -4.23
CA GLN A 70 16.82 17.50 -4.17
C GLN A 70 17.36 17.88 -5.55
N ALA A 71 17.02 17.09 -6.59
CA ALA A 71 17.31 17.44 -7.99
C ALA A 71 16.40 18.57 -8.54
N GLY A 72 15.53 19.15 -7.72
CA GLY A 72 14.62 20.23 -8.11
C GLY A 72 13.41 19.75 -8.91
N LEU A 73 12.98 18.51 -8.70
CA LEU A 73 11.79 17.92 -9.33
C LEU A 73 10.69 17.68 -8.29
N SER A 74 9.43 17.61 -8.74
CA SER A 74 8.30 17.14 -7.93
C SER A 74 7.63 15.93 -8.56
N ILE A 75 7.03 15.09 -7.73
CA ILE A 75 6.24 13.93 -8.16
C ILE A 75 4.75 14.27 -7.99
N GLN A 76 3.95 14.04 -9.04
CA GLN A 76 2.50 14.21 -9.01
C GLN A 76 1.76 12.90 -8.72
N SER A 77 2.19 11.80 -9.32
CA SER A 77 1.58 10.47 -9.11
C SER A 77 2.68 9.47 -8.77
N LEU A 78 2.49 8.74 -7.67
CA LEU A 78 3.40 7.68 -7.24
C LEU A 78 2.62 6.39 -7.04
N SER A 79 3.04 5.33 -7.73
CA SER A 79 2.50 3.99 -7.59
C SER A 79 3.61 3.02 -7.20
N ILE A 80 3.43 2.36 -6.06
CA ILE A 80 4.33 1.34 -5.54
C ILE A 80 3.56 0.02 -5.54
N THR A 81 4.09 -1.01 -6.19
CA THR A 81 3.51 -2.36 -6.14
C THR A 81 4.57 -3.41 -5.92
N LEU A 82 4.53 -4.02 -4.74
CA LEU A 82 5.61 -4.85 -4.24
C LEU A 82 5.07 -6.13 -3.60
N THR A 83 5.87 -7.19 -3.63
CA THR A 83 5.72 -8.28 -2.69
C THR A 83 6.31 -7.89 -1.32
N PRO A 84 5.77 -8.40 -0.20
CA PRO A 84 6.16 -7.95 1.13
C PRO A 84 7.65 -8.25 1.43
N PRO A 85 8.45 -7.27 1.86
CA PRO A 85 9.82 -7.50 2.35
C PRO A 85 9.79 -8.18 3.72
N ALA A 86 10.92 -8.76 4.17
CA ALA A 86 10.99 -9.36 5.51
C ALA A 86 10.78 -8.34 6.63
N SER A 87 11.11 -7.07 6.39
CA SER A 87 10.93 -5.98 7.34
C SER A 87 10.70 -4.63 6.65
N PHE A 88 9.88 -3.78 7.27
CA PHE A 88 9.67 -2.38 6.87
C PHE A 88 10.55 -1.39 7.62
N THR A 89 11.40 -1.84 8.55
CA THR A 89 12.23 -0.93 9.39
C THR A 89 13.11 0.01 8.58
N ALA A 90 13.56 -0.41 7.39
CA ALA A 90 14.36 0.41 6.48
C ALA A 90 13.58 1.58 5.85
N LEU A 91 12.24 1.62 5.95
CA LEU A 91 11.44 2.78 5.55
C LEU A 91 11.61 3.96 6.53
N VAL A 92 11.88 3.67 7.80
CA VAL A 92 12.00 4.67 8.86
C VAL A 92 13.41 5.24 8.82
N SER A 93 13.48 6.49 8.34
CA SER A 93 14.66 7.32 8.56
C SER A 93 14.57 8.00 9.93
N ASP A 94 15.63 8.70 10.33
CA ASP A 94 15.53 9.63 11.45
C ASP A 94 14.46 10.71 11.20
N ALA A 95 14.14 11.51 12.22
CA ALA A 95 13.12 12.55 12.11
C ALA A 95 13.37 13.52 10.94
N LYS A 96 14.64 13.72 10.58
CA LYS A 96 15.03 14.53 9.43
C LYS A 96 14.63 13.85 8.12
N GLY A 97 14.95 12.58 7.92
CA GLY A 97 14.59 11.87 6.70
C GLY A 97 13.08 11.77 6.48
N LEU A 98 12.28 11.59 7.53
CA LEU A 98 10.82 11.66 7.42
C LEU A 98 10.34 13.06 7.03
N SER A 99 10.94 14.12 7.59
CA SER A 99 10.63 15.50 7.20
C SER A 99 11.03 15.80 5.75
N ASP A 100 12.18 15.31 5.29
CA ASP A 100 12.64 15.45 3.91
C ASP A 100 11.72 14.70 2.94
N LEU A 101 11.21 13.54 3.34
CA LEU A 101 10.21 12.77 2.60
C LEU A 101 8.88 13.53 2.48
N SER A 102 8.35 14.05 3.60
CA SER A 102 7.14 14.90 3.59
C SER A 102 7.33 16.12 2.67
N ALA A 103 8.51 16.76 2.70
CA ALA A 103 8.83 17.89 1.83
C ALA A 103 8.83 17.49 0.34
N ALA A 104 9.38 16.31 0.02
CA ALA A 104 9.39 15.78 -1.34
C ALA A 104 7.97 15.56 -1.89
N MET A 105 7.02 15.17 -1.03
CA MET A 105 5.65 14.80 -1.41
C MET A 105 4.64 15.95 -1.40
N GLN A 106 5.05 17.19 -1.16
CA GLN A 106 4.13 18.34 -1.08
C GLN A 106 3.28 18.60 -2.34
N ARG A 107 3.63 18.02 -3.48
CA ARG A 107 2.88 18.13 -4.75
C ARG A 107 2.25 16.81 -5.22
N LEU A 108 2.28 15.80 -4.37
CA LEU A 108 1.69 14.51 -4.67
C LEU A 108 0.17 14.63 -4.72
N GLU A 109 -0.41 14.31 -5.88
CA GLU A 109 -1.84 14.29 -6.15
C GLU A 109 -2.40 12.86 -6.06
N GLU A 110 -1.61 11.85 -6.41
CA GLU A 110 -2.03 10.45 -6.39
C GLU A 110 -0.99 9.58 -5.69
N PHE A 111 -1.43 8.79 -4.70
CA PHE A 111 -0.59 7.82 -4.03
C PHE A 111 -1.23 6.44 -4.09
N LYS A 112 -0.48 5.45 -4.58
CA LYS A 112 -0.91 4.05 -4.61
C LYS A 112 0.16 3.18 -4.00
N LEU A 113 -0.19 2.40 -2.99
CA LEU A 113 0.66 1.38 -2.40
C LEU A 113 -0.08 0.07 -2.39
N TYR A 114 0.48 -0.91 -3.11
CA TYR A 114 -0.06 -2.25 -3.22
C TYR A 114 0.99 -3.24 -2.76
N ILE A 115 0.70 -3.94 -1.66
CA ILE A 115 1.56 -5.00 -1.12
C ILE A 115 0.82 -6.32 -1.31
N ARG A 116 1.27 -7.13 -2.26
CA ARG A 116 0.56 -8.33 -2.71
C ARG A 116 1.45 -9.56 -2.64
N CYS A 117 0.90 -10.68 -2.21
CA CYS A 117 1.60 -11.96 -2.26
C CYS A 117 1.35 -12.68 -3.59
N ARG A 118 2.19 -13.67 -3.92
CA ARG A 118 1.88 -14.57 -5.02
C ARG A 118 0.61 -15.37 -4.73
N LYS A 119 -0.42 -15.19 -5.58
CA LYS A 119 -1.71 -15.90 -5.48
C LYS A 119 -1.61 -17.43 -5.47
N GLU A 120 -0.50 -17.98 -5.96
CA GLU A 120 -0.25 -19.42 -6.02
C GLU A 120 0.26 -20.01 -4.70
N GLN A 121 0.63 -19.16 -3.73
CA GLN A 121 1.17 -19.55 -2.43
C GLN A 121 0.60 -18.68 -1.27
N PRO A 122 -0.72 -18.68 -1.05
CA PRO A 122 -1.30 -17.99 0.10
C PRO A 122 -0.86 -18.66 1.40
N GLY A 123 -0.34 -17.85 2.35
CA GLY A 123 0.04 -18.31 3.70
C GLY A 123 1.53 -18.34 4.05
N PHE A 124 2.43 -17.88 3.16
CA PHE A 124 3.88 -17.79 3.45
C PHE A 124 4.28 -16.52 4.21
N PHE A 125 3.37 -15.57 4.39
CA PHE A 125 3.54 -14.42 5.26
C PHE A 125 2.65 -14.63 6.48
N SER A 126 3.24 -14.98 7.62
CA SER A 126 2.45 -15.14 8.85
C SER A 126 2.20 -13.76 9.47
N THR A 127 0.99 -13.52 9.97
CA THR A 127 0.66 -12.32 10.75
C THR A 127 1.54 -12.12 11.99
N ARG A 128 2.30 -13.15 12.41
CA ARG A 128 3.29 -13.06 13.49
C ARG A 128 4.62 -12.43 13.07
N GLU A 129 4.94 -12.40 11.78
CA GLU A 129 6.10 -11.66 11.24
C GLU A 129 5.83 -10.15 11.17
N LEU A 130 4.60 -9.69 11.50
CA LEU A 130 4.13 -8.30 11.42
C LEU A 130 4.33 -7.49 12.71
N GLU A 131 5.14 -7.95 13.66
CA GLU A 131 5.69 -7.08 14.71
C GLU A 131 6.58 -5.99 14.05
N GLY A 132 5.97 -5.01 13.37
CA GLY A 132 6.72 -4.10 12.51
C GLY A 132 5.95 -3.34 11.42
N LEU A 133 4.61 -3.29 11.43
CA LEU A 133 3.88 -2.38 10.52
C LEU A 133 3.95 -0.91 10.96
N GLN A 134 4.40 -0.62 12.18
CA GLN A 134 4.62 0.75 12.64
C GLN A 134 5.55 1.55 11.71
N PRO A 135 6.71 1.01 11.28
CA PRO A 135 7.53 1.59 10.21
C PRO A 135 6.76 1.95 8.94
N LEU A 136 5.90 1.06 8.46
CA LEU A 136 5.06 1.32 7.29
C LEU A 136 4.06 2.46 7.56
N GLY A 137 3.46 2.49 8.75
CA GLY A 137 2.59 3.58 9.18
C GLY A 137 3.30 4.94 9.22
N GLN A 138 4.52 5.00 9.74
CA GLN A 138 5.34 6.23 9.76
C GLN A 138 5.71 6.70 8.34
N TYR A 139 6.06 5.76 7.46
CA TYR A 139 6.30 6.05 6.06
C TYR A 139 5.05 6.61 5.37
N LEU A 140 3.90 5.95 5.52
CA LEU A 140 2.62 6.41 4.98
C LEU A 140 2.25 7.79 5.53
N SER A 141 2.52 8.04 6.82
CA SER A 141 2.31 9.35 7.44
C SER A 141 3.06 10.44 6.68
N ALA A 142 4.36 10.24 6.43
CA ALA A 142 5.19 11.22 5.73
C ALA A 142 4.80 11.38 4.26
N MET A 143 4.50 10.26 3.57
CA MET A 143 4.12 10.28 2.15
C MET A 143 2.82 11.03 1.90
N LEU A 144 1.88 10.93 2.84
CA LEU A 144 0.54 11.48 2.71
C LEU A 144 0.39 12.86 3.37
N GLU A 145 1.46 13.41 3.94
CA GLU A 145 1.47 14.72 4.61
C GLU A 145 1.49 15.87 3.59
N THR A 146 0.44 15.97 2.80
CA THR A 146 0.30 16.97 1.74
C THR A 146 -1.17 17.36 1.56
N ASN A 147 -1.39 18.60 1.12
CA ASN A 147 -2.73 19.11 0.80
C ASN A 147 -3.14 18.90 -0.67
N SER A 148 -2.23 18.36 -1.49
CA SER A 148 -2.43 18.20 -2.93
C SER A 148 -3.13 16.88 -3.30
N LEU A 149 -3.25 15.95 -2.34
CA LEU A 149 -3.82 14.62 -2.59
C LEU A 149 -5.27 14.66 -3.09
N ARG A 150 -5.50 13.89 -4.14
CA ARG A 150 -6.78 13.64 -4.81
C ARG A 150 -7.15 12.17 -4.81
N GLU A 151 -6.17 11.28 -4.85
CA GLU A 151 -6.39 9.83 -4.82
C GLU A 151 -5.42 9.15 -3.85
N ILE A 152 -5.96 8.32 -2.97
CA ILE A 152 -5.21 7.40 -2.13
C ILE A 152 -5.72 5.99 -2.42
N SER A 153 -4.82 5.06 -2.71
CA SER A 153 -5.14 3.66 -2.94
C SER A 153 -4.19 2.76 -2.17
N LEU A 154 -4.69 2.04 -1.18
CA LEU A 154 -3.92 1.16 -0.31
C LEU A 154 -4.45 -0.28 -0.45
N ASP A 155 -3.58 -1.23 -0.76
CA ASP A 155 -3.94 -2.65 -0.84
C ASP A 155 -2.92 -3.44 -0.03
N PHE A 156 -3.41 -4.16 0.97
CA PHE A 156 -2.59 -4.94 1.88
C PHE A 156 -2.92 -6.44 1.82
N GLU A 157 -3.33 -6.94 0.64
CA GLU A 157 -3.58 -8.36 0.34
C GLU A 157 -2.52 -9.29 0.96
N ALA A 158 -1.25 -8.92 0.91
CA ALA A 158 -0.17 -9.70 1.48
C ALA A 158 -0.27 -9.99 2.99
N PHE A 159 -0.98 -9.14 3.74
CA PHE A 159 -1.13 -9.25 5.20
C PHE A 159 -2.44 -9.90 5.62
N PHE A 160 -3.32 -10.20 4.65
CA PHE A 160 -4.62 -10.77 4.91
C PHE A 160 -4.66 -12.22 4.45
N ASN A 161 -4.83 -13.11 5.41
CA ASN A 161 -5.14 -14.49 5.16
C ASN A 161 -6.44 -14.82 5.90
N ASP A 162 -7.46 -15.27 5.18
CA ASP A 162 -8.78 -15.56 5.75
C ASP A 162 -8.75 -16.62 6.87
N GLY A 163 -7.69 -17.43 6.92
CA GLY A 163 -7.46 -18.41 7.98
C GLY A 163 -6.76 -17.88 9.24
N ASP A 164 -6.21 -16.66 9.23
CA ASP A 164 -5.41 -16.18 10.36
C ASP A 164 -6.30 -15.68 11.51
N PRO A 165 -6.08 -16.19 12.74
CA PRO A 165 -6.91 -15.87 13.90
C PRO A 165 -6.69 -14.44 14.43
N VAL A 166 -5.58 -13.81 14.06
CA VAL A 166 -5.22 -12.46 14.51
C VAL A 166 -5.05 -11.58 13.28
N PRO A 167 -5.89 -10.54 13.09
CA PRO A 167 -5.72 -9.62 11.98
C PRO A 167 -4.42 -8.80 12.17
N PRO A 168 -3.80 -8.33 11.08
CA PRO A 168 -2.62 -7.48 11.18
C PRO A 168 -2.93 -6.18 11.92
N SER A 169 -1.95 -5.63 12.64
CA SER A 169 -2.10 -4.37 13.36
C SER A 169 -1.84 -3.17 12.45
N PHE A 170 -2.77 -2.88 11.54
CA PHE A 170 -2.81 -1.61 10.82
C PHE A 170 -3.86 -0.69 11.47
N SER A 171 -3.54 0.60 11.57
CA SER A 171 -4.40 1.60 12.22
C SER A 171 -4.46 2.86 11.38
N PHE A 172 -5.66 3.42 11.19
CA PHE A 172 -5.82 4.71 10.50
C PHE A 172 -5.15 5.85 11.25
N ARG A 173 -4.86 5.68 12.54
CA ARG A 173 -4.17 6.68 13.35
C ARG A 173 -2.73 6.90 12.93
N THR A 174 -2.15 5.97 12.15
CA THR A 174 -0.83 6.19 11.55
C THR A 174 -0.89 7.07 10.32
N LEU A 175 -2.07 7.29 9.73
CA LEU A 175 -2.24 8.21 8.62
C LEU A 175 -2.29 9.65 9.14
N PRO A 176 -1.85 10.65 8.35
CA PRO A 176 -1.91 12.01 8.78
C PRO A 176 -3.37 12.46 8.91
N PRO A 177 -3.65 13.51 9.70
CA PRO A 177 -5.02 13.99 9.92
C PRO A 177 -5.71 14.32 8.59
N SER A 178 -6.88 13.72 8.37
CA SER A 178 -7.61 13.80 7.09
C SER A 178 -7.99 15.24 6.69
N ARG A 179 -8.01 16.19 7.66
CA ARG A 179 -8.12 17.65 7.43
C ARG A 179 -7.08 18.23 6.46
N LEU A 180 -5.96 17.53 6.23
CA LEU A 180 -4.98 17.93 5.22
C LEU A 180 -5.51 17.69 3.80
N TRP A 181 -6.35 16.69 3.60
CA TRP A 181 -6.75 16.18 2.29
C TRP A 181 -8.01 16.85 1.73
N LYS A 182 -8.01 18.18 1.70
CA LYS A 182 -9.15 19.01 1.23
C LYS A 182 -9.51 18.84 -0.24
N ASN A 183 -8.66 18.17 -0.99
CA ASN A 183 -8.84 17.92 -2.42
C ASN A 183 -9.10 16.43 -2.70
N LEU A 184 -9.26 15.59 -1.66
CA LEU A 184 -9.39 14.15 -1.82
C LEU A 184 -10.69 13.80 -2.53
N GLN A 185 -10.57 13.07 -3.63
CA GLN A 185 -11.70 12.67 -4.47
C GLN A 185 -11.97 11.17 -4.34
N SER A 186 -10.93 10.38 -4.11
CA SER A 186 -11.01 8.94 -4.03
C SER A 186 -10.14 8.40 -2.91
N PHE A 187 -10.74 7.54 -2.08
CA PHE A 187 -10.03 6.76 -1.08
C PHE A 187 -10.39 5.28 -1.27
N TYR A 188 -9.38 4.50 -1.67
CA TYR A 188 -9.47 3.06 -1.79
C TYR A 188 -8.60 2.42 -0.71
N ILE A 189 -9.20 1.47 0.01
CA ILE A 189 -8.45 0.57 0.88
C ILE A 189 -8.96 -0.85 0.68
N SER A 190 -8.05 -1.80 0.58
CA SER A 190 -8.35 -3.22 0.39
C SER A 190 -7.59 -4.06 1.37
N GLU A 191 -8.22 -5.16 1.82
CA GLU A 191 -7.58 -6.17 2.65
C GLU A 191 -6.95 -5.49 3.87
N ALA A 192 -7.77 -4.81 4.67
CA ALA A 192 -7.30 -3.99 5.79
C ALA A 192 -8.18 -4.16 7.03
N PRO A 193 -7.60 -4.11 8.24
CA PRO A 193 -8.37 -4.10 9.47
C PRO A 193 -8.88 -2.68 9.69
N LEU A 194 -10.18 -2.54 9.93
CA LEU A 194 -10.81 -1.25 10.17
C LEU A 194 -11.29 -1.20 11.62
N HIS A 195 -10.67 -0.39 12.47
CA HIS A 195 -11.22 -0.12 13.79
C HIS A 195 -12.37 0.88 13.71
N PHE A 196 -13.55 0.53 14.22
CA PHE A 196 -14.75 1.38 14.13
C PHE A 196 -14.49 2.83 14.57
N ASN A 197 -13.88 3.02 15.74
CA ASN A 197 -13.61 4.35 16.29
C ASN A 197 -12.65 5.18 15.43
N GLU A 198 -11.66 4.53 14.80
CA GLU A 198 -10.68 5.23 13.96
C GLU A 198 -11.31 5.66 12.64
N VAL A 199 -12.18 4.82 12.07
CA VAL A 199 -12.94 5.15 10.87
C VAL A 199 -13.94 6.28 11.15
N ALA A 200 -14.62 6.24 12.30
CA ALA A 200 -15.50 7.32 12.72
C ALA A 200 -14.74 8.66 12.83
N GLU A 201 -13.61 8.67 13.54
CA GLU A 201 -12.73 9.84 13.69
C GLU A 201 -12.22 10.33 12.33
N PHE A 202 -11.82 9.41 11.44
CA PHE A 202 -11.38 9.72 10.08
C PHE A 202 -12.48 10.42 9.27
N LEU A 203 -13.71 9.89 9.29
CA LEU A 203 -14.84 10.44 8.55
C LEU A 203 -15.37 11.75 9.12
N GLU A 204 -15.23 11.98 10.43
CA GLU A 204 -15.57 13.25 11.08
C GLU A 204 -14.56 14.36 10.76
N THR A 205 -13.28 14.01 10.61
CA THR A 205 -12.19 14.96 10.36
C THR A 205 -12.07 15.39 8.90
N LEU A 206 -12.78 14.73 7.98
CA LEU A 206 -12.88 15.13 6.58
C LEU A 206 -13.76 16.38 6.44
N ASP A 207 -13.18 17.47 5.90
CA ASP A 207 -13.86 18.75 5.67
C ASP A 207 -15.04 18.63 4.67
N HIS A 208 -15.04 17.59 3.84
CA HIS A 208 -16.06 17.33 2.83
C HIS A 208 -16.29 15.82 2.64
N PRO A 209 -17.48 15.41 2.17
CA PRO A 209 -17.72 14.02 1.82
C PRO A 209 -16.91 13.61 0.60
N LEU A 210 -16.43 12.38 0.60
CA LEU A 210 -15.64 11.82 -0.50
C LEU A 210 -16.53 11.42 -1.68
N PRO A 211 -16.22 11.85 -2.92
CA PRO A 211 -16.91 11.38 -4.12
C PRO A 211 -16.81 9.87 -4.32
N SER A 212 -15.67 9.26 -3.99
CA SER A 212 -15.43 7.82 -4.13
C SER A 212 -14.78 7.27 -2.87
N LEU A 213 -15.45 6.30 -2.24
CA LEU A 213 -14.95 5.59 -1.06
C LEU A 213 -15.15 4.09 -1.30
N ILE A 214 -14.04 3.36 -1.47
CA ILE A 214 -14.07 1.95 -1.81
C ILE A 214 -13.30 1.17 -0.76
N TRP A 215 -14.00 0.26 -0.07
CA TRP A 215 -13.44 -0.59 0.97
C TRP A 215 -13.61 -2.05 0.55
N ASN A 216 -12.56 -2.68 0.05
CA ASN A 216 -12.62 -4.04 -0.52
C ASN A 216 -12.09 -5.08 0.47
N ALA A 217 -12.83 -6.17 0.70
CA ALA A 217 -12.37 -7.28 1.57
C ALA A 217 -11.84 -6.79 2.94
N THR A 218 -12.57 -5.86 3.56
CA THR A 218 -12.14 -5.23 4.81
C THR A 218 -12.72 -5.96 6.03
N ARG A 219 -11.94 -6.02 7.11
CA ARG A 219 -12.35 -6.68 8.36
C ARG A 219 -12.61 -5.64 9.45
N LEU A 220 -13.85 -5.52 9.92
CA LEU A 220 -14.21 -4.60 10.99
C LEU A 220 -13.73 -5.13 12.35
N LEU A 221 -12.96 -4.31 13.07
CA LEU A 221 -12.44 -4.57 14.41
C LEU A 221 -13.24 -3.79 15.44
N GLY A 222 -14.25 -4.46 15.99
CA GLY A 222 -15.18 -3.93 17.00
C GLY A 222 -16.34 -3.11 16.41
N GLY A 223 -17.43 -3.00 17.17
CA GLY A 223 -18.69 -2.42 16.69
C GLY A 223 -19.46 -3.39 15.79
N THR A 224 -20.42 -2.87 15.04
CA THR A 224 -21.24 -3.65 14.11
C THR A 224 -21.15 -3.07 12.70
N TRP A 225 -21.30 -3.91 11.67
CA TRP A 225 -21.40 -3.41 10.30
C TRP A 225 -22.64 -2.52 10.09
N ALA A 226 -23.72 -2.73 10.84
CA ALA A 226 -24.90 -1.87 10.79
C ALA A 226 -24.55 -0.44 11.21
N ASP A 227 -23.87 -0.28 12.35
CA ASP A 227 -23.42 1.03 12.85
C ASP A 227 -22.44 1.69 11.88
N MET A 228 -21.52 0.90 11.30
CA MET A 228 -20.56 1.40 10.31
C MET A 228 -21.27 1.92 9.05
N LEU A 229 -22.25 1.16 8.54
CA LEU A 229 -23.03 1.57 7.38
C LEU A 229 -23.88 2.81 7.66
N ASP A 230 -24.44 2.93 8.86
CA ASP A 230 -25.20 4.13 9.24
C ASP A 230 -24.31 5.36 9.35
N LEU A 231 -23.11 5.21 9.92
CA LEU A 231 -22.09 6.25 9.98
C LEU A 231 -21.67 6.71 8.57
N LEU A 232 -21.42 5.74 7.68
CA LEU A 232 -21.12 6.01 6.28
C LEU A 232 -22.26 6.73 5.56
N ARG A 233 -23.51 6.26 5.69
CA ARG A 233 -24.69 6.92 5.09
C ARG A 233 -24.84 8.35 5.58
N ALA A 234 -24.66 8.58 6.87
CA ALA A 234 -24.70 9.93 7.45
C ALA A 234 -23.60 10.82 6.86
N HIS A 235 -22.39 10.30 6.69
CA HIS A 235 -21.29 11.03 6.04
C HIS A 235 -21.60 11.34 4.57
N LEU A 236 -22.02 10.34 3.78
CA LEU A 236 -22.32 10.48 2.35
C LEU A 236 -23.55 11.37 2.08
N SER A 237 -24.53 11.42 2.99
CA SER A 237 -25.69 12.32 2.86
C SER A 237 -25.33 13.80 2.88
N LYS A 238 -24.13 14.16 3.37
CA LYS A 238 -23.61 15.54 3.33
C LYS A 238 -23.16 15.94 1.92
N ALA A 239 -23.05 14.99 0.99
CA ALA A 239 -22.51 15.24 -0.35
C ALA A 239 -23.52 15.96 -1.23
N SER A 240 -23.08 17.05 -1.87
CA SER A 240 -23.89 17.74 -2.89
C SER A 240 -23.93 17.00 -4.23
N ARG A 241 -23.15 15.93 -4.38
CA ARG A 241 -23.08 15.06 -5.57
C ARG A 241 -23.24 13.59 -5.16
N PRO A 242 -23.68 12.71 -6.08
CA PRO A 242 -23.74 11.29 -5.80
C PRO A 242 -22.34 10.79 -5.45
N ALA A 243 -22.16 10.30 -4.22
CA ALA A 243 -20.96 9.62 -3.82
C ALA A 243 -21.07 8.14 -4.16
N HIS A 244 -19.98 7.55 -4.62
CA HIS A 244 -19.89 6.12 -4.91
C HIS A 244 -19.22 5.44 -3.74
N PHE A 245 -20.01 4.62 -3.05
CA PHE A 245 -19.55 3.75 -1.97
C PHE A 245 -19.65 2.30 -2.41
N HIS A 246 -18.56 1.56 -2.25
CA HIS A 246 -18.49 0.15 -2.61
C HIS A 246 -17.83 -0.63 -1.47
N LEU A 247 -18.53 -1.63 -0.95
CA LEU A 247 -18.11 -2.49 0.16
C LEU A 247 -18.34 -3.98 -0.20
N PRO A 248 -17.49 -4.55 -1.06
CA PRO A 248 -17.52 -5.97 -1.38
C PRO A 248 -16.85 -6.77 -0.27
N ASP A 249 -17.43 -7.92 0.02
CA ASP A 249 -16.90 -8.94 0.94
C ASP A 249 -16.51 -8.41 2.35
N PRO A 250 -17.40 -7.64 3.05
CA PRO A 250 -17.14 -7.23 4.42
C PRO A 250 -17.08 -8.44 5.36
N SER A 251 -16.10 -8.44 6.27
CA SER A 251 -15.96 -9.46 7.32
C SER A 251 -15.68 -8.83 8.68
N GLY A 252 -15.61 -9.62 9.75
CA GLY A 252 -15.38 -9.10 11.10
C GLY A 252 -16.67 -8.69 11.80
N ALA A 253 -16.59 -7.69 12.67
CA ALA A 253 -17.49 -7.56 13.82
C ALA A 253 -19.01 -7.46 13.51
N GLU A 254 -19.80 -8.11 14.36
CA GLU A 254 -21.27 -8.17 14.39
C GLU A 254 -21.86 -7.45 15.60
#